data_AF-A0A1I0AEA9-F1
#
_entry.id   AF-A0A1I0AEA9-F1
#
_cell.length_a   1.000
_cell.length_b   1.000
_cell.length_c   1.000
_cell.angle_alpha   90.00
_cell.angle_beta   90.00
_cell.angle_gamma   90.00
#
_symmetry.space_group_name_H-M   'P 1'
#
loop_
_entity.id
_entity.type
_entity.pdbx_description
1 polymer ?
#
loop_
_entity_poly.entity_id
_entity_poly.type
_entity_poly.pdbx_seq_one_letter_code
_entity_poly.pdbx_strand_id
1 'polypeptide(L)'
;MAWLAIVIAGICEVTGVLNLKRLAMKKWDALIVLIVTFGLSLTLLAYAMQTLSMATVYGVWTGIGTVGSTVMGMILYGEPREWKRLLFIAMILSSAVGLKLIS
;
A
#
# COMPACT_ATOMS: atom_id res chain seq x y z
N MET A 1 5.82 13.06 -14.19
CA MET A 1 6.25 11.78 -13.57
C MET A 1 5.40 11.36 -12.35
N ALA A 2 4.25 12.00 -12.07
CA ALA A 2 3.46 11.74 -10.86
C ALA A 2 2.97 10.30 -10.72
N TRP A 3 2.64 9.62 -11.82
CA TRP A 3 2.32 8.19 -11.83
C TRP A 3 3.43 7.33 -11.23
N LEU A 4 4.69 7.64 -11.55
CA LEU A 4 5.84 6.91 -11.05
C LEU A 4 6.05 7.17 -9.55
N ALA A 5 5.78 8.41 -9.09
CA ALA A 5 5.78 8.75 -7.67
C ALA A 5 4.73 7.96 -6.87
N ILE A 6 3.52 7.77 -7.40
CA ILE A 6 2.47 6.97 -6.73
C ILE A 6 2.85 5.50 -6.63
N VAL A 7 3.46 4.94 -7.69
CA VAL A 7 3.92 3.54 -7.67
C VAL A 7 5.01 3.35 -6.62
N ILE A 8 5.99 4.26 -6.57
CA ILE A 8 7.04 4.23 -5.54
C ILE A 8 6.43 4.44 -4.14
N ALA A 9 5.49 5.38 -3.99
CA ALA A 9 4.78 5.60 -2.73
C ALA A 9 4.09 4.32 -2.24
N GLY A 10 3.37 3.62 -3.12
CA GLY A 10 2.72 2.35 -2.78
C GLY A 10 3.71 1.26 -2.36
N ILE A 11 4.87 1.14 -3.02
CA ILE A 11 5.91 0.17 -2.62
C ILE A 11 6.50 0.53 -1.24
N CYS A 12 6.73 1.81 -0.99
CA CYS A 12 7.16 2.31 0.32
C CYS A 12 6.11 2.02 1.40
N GLU A 13 4.82 2.19 1.11
CA GLU A 13 3.73 1.85 2.01
C GLU A 13 3.75 0.36 2.37
N VAL A 14 3.85 -0.54 1.37
CA VAL A 14 3.92 -1.99 1.60
C VAL A 14 5.08 -2.34 2.53
N THR A 15 6.24 -1.73 2.30
CA THR A 15 7.42 -1.91 3.17
C THR A 15 7.16 -1.38 4.58
N GLY A 16 6.48 -0.24 4.71
CA GLY A 16 6.06 0.32 6.00
C GLY A 16 5.13 -0.64 6.76
N VAL A 17 4.10 -1.17 6.12
CA VAL A 17 3.13 -2.10 6.73
C VAL A 17 3.81 -3.39 7.21
N LEU A 18 4.79 -3.91 6.46
CA LEU A 18 5.57 -5.08 6.88
C LEU A 18 6.39 -4.82 8.15
N ASN A 19 6.98 -3.63 8.25
CA ASN A 19 7.72 -3.22 9.43
C ASN A 19 6.79 -2.89 10.60
N LEU A 20 5.55 -2.45 10.35
CA LEU A 20 4.53 -2.31 11.38
C LEU A 20 4.20 -3.67 12.02
N LYS A 21 4.08 -4.72 11.21
CA LYS A 21 3.91 -6.10 11.71
C LYS A 21 5.13 -6.55 12.53
N ARG A 22 6.36 -6.22 12.12
CA ARG A 22 7.57 -6.50 12.92
C ARG A 22 7.56 -5.76 14.25
N LEU A 23 7.18 -4.49 14.25
CA LEU A 23 7.08 -3.68 15.45
C LEU A 23 6.04 -4.26 16.42
N ALA A 24 4.90 -4.73 15.91
CA ALA A 24 3.89 -5.42 16.72
C ALA A 24 4.42 -6.70 17.39
N MET A 25 5.44 -7.35 16.81
CA MET A 25 6.18 -8.47 17.42
C MET A 25 7.31 -8.01 18.36
N LYS A 26 7.28 -6.76 18.86
CA LYS A 26 8.27 -6.15 19.75
C LYS A 26 9.69 -6.01 19.16
N LYS A 27 9.81 -6.01 17.83
CA LYS A 27 11.08 -5.71 17.13
C LYS A 27 11.23 -4.21 16.92
N TRP A 28 11.89 -3.54 17.86
CA TRP A 28 12.05 -2.09 17.89
C TRP A 28 12.95 -1.52 16.79
N ASP A 29 13.83 -2.35 16.21
CA ASP A 29 14.63 -2.04 15.02
C ASP A 29 13.77 -1.68 13.80
N ALA A 30 12.54 -2.20 13.74
CA ALA A 30 11.60 -1.92 12.66
C ALA A 30 10.98 -0.51 12.73
N LEU A 31 11.08 0.18 13.87
CA LEU A 31 10.49 1.51 14.07
C LEU A 31 11.10 2.57 13.13
N ILE A 32 12.43 2.56 13.01
CA ILE A 32 13.15 3.54 12.18
C ILE A 32 12.78 3.35 10.72
N VAL A 33 12.79 2.09 10.25
CA VAL A 33 12.45 1.74 8.87
C VAL A 33 10.99 2.10 8.58
N LEU A 34 10.08 1.86 9.52
CA LEU A 34 8.68 2.24 9.42
C LEU A 34 8.53 3.75 9.23
N ILE A 35 9.11 4.56 10.11
CA ILE A 35 8.97 6.03 10.05
C ILE A 35 9.53 6.56 8.72
N VAL A 36 10.69 6.08 8.30
CA VAL A 36 11.32 6.52 7.05
C VAL A 36 10.48 6.12 5.84
N THR A 37 10.09 4.85 5.72
CA THR A 37 9.33 4.36 4.55
C THR A 37 7.93 4.95 4.48
N PHE A 38 7.24 5.06 5.60
CA PHE A 38 5.90 5.63 5.65
C PHE A 38 5.92 7.15 5.42
N GLY A 39 6.90 7.85 6.00
CA GLY A 39 7.12 9.27 5.73
C GLY A 39 7.41 9.54 4.26
N LEU A 40 8.27 8.73 3.64
CA LEU A 40 8.62 8.86 2.21
C LEU A 40 7.42 8.54 1.31
N SER A 41 6.60 7.54 1.67
CA SER A 41 5.35 7.24 0.97
C SER A 41 4.39 8.43 0.96
N LEU A 42 4.15 9.04 2.13
CA LEU A 42 3.20 10.15 2.25
C LEU A 42 3.67 11.42 1.54
N THR A 43 4.97 11.71 1.51
CA THR A 43 5.51 12.86 0.77
C THR A 43 5.39 12.68 -0.74
N LEU A 44 5.66 11.47 -1.25
CA LEU A 44 5.45 11.13 -2.66
C LEU A 44 3.97 11.17 -3.06
N LEU A 45 3.08 10.73 -2.16
CA LEU A 45 1.63 10.81 -2.35
C LEU A 45 1.18 12.28 -2.45
N ALA A 46 1.63 13.12 -1.53
CA ALA A 46 1.34 14.56 -1.53
C ALA A 46 1.84 15.23 -2.81
N TYR A 47 3.03 14.86 -3.29
CA TYR A 47 3.56 15.35 -4.56
C TYR A 47 2.68 14.92 -5.75
N ALA A 48 2.22 13.67 -5.79
CA ALA A 48 1.36 13.19 -6.87
C ALA A 48 0.00 13.91 -6.91
N MET A 49 -0.57 14.21 -5.74
CA MET A 49 -1.83 14.97 -5.61
C MET A 49 -1.76 16.40 -6.14
N GLN A 50 -0.57 16.98 -6.35
CA GLN A 50 -0.44 18.30 -6.99
C GLN A 50 -0.79 18.28 -8.48
N THR A 51 -0.80 17.10 -9.11
CA THR A 51 -0.97 16.95 -10.56
C THR A 51 -2.11 16.02 -10.96
N LEU A 52 -2.43 15.04 -10.11
CA LEU A 52 -3.48 14.05 -10.34
C LEU A 52 -4.61 14.27 -9.33
N SER A 53 -5.84 13.89 -9.71
CA SER A 53 -6.99 14.03 -8.83
C SER A 53 -6.80 13.21 -7.55
N MET A 54 -7.28 13.73 -6.43
CA MET A 54 -7.17 13.05 -5.13
C MET A 54 -7.74 11.64 -5.15
N ALA A 55 -8.88 11.44 -5.84
CA ALA A 55 -9.53 10.14 -5.99
C ALA A 55 -8.65 9.13 -6.73
N THR A 56 -8.04 9.54 -7.84
CA THR A 56 -7.11 8.66 -8.60
C THR A 56 -5.87 8.32 -7.78
N VAL A 57 -5.25 9.33 -7.15
CA VAL A 57 -4.02 9.12 -6.39
C VAL A 57 -4.25 8.20 -5.19
N TYR A 58 -5.29 8.48 -4.40
CA TYR A 58 -5.60 7.70 -3.20
C TYR A 58 -6.08 6.29 -3.55
N GLY A 59 -6.92 6.15 -4.58
CA GLY A 59 -7.41 4.83 -5.03
C GLY A 59 -6.27 3.92 -5.52
N VAL A 60 -5.32 4.45 -6.29
CA VAL A 60 -4.17 3.67 -6.77
C VAL A 60 -3.21 3.35 -5.64
N TRP A 61 -2.91 4.32 -4.77
CA TRP A 61 -2.01 4.12 -3.62
C TRP A 61 -2.55 3.04 -2.68
N THR A 62 -3.80 3.17 -2.22
CA THR A 62 -4.46 2.16 -1.36
C THR A 62 -4.57 0.79 -2.03
N GLY A 63 -4.81 0.74 -3.34
CA GLY A 63 -4.83 -0.52 -4.10
C GLY A 63 -3.49 -1.24 -4.07
N ILE A 64 -2.39 -0.53 -4.34
CA ILE A 64 -1.03 -1.07 -4.28
C ILE A 64 -0.69 -1.52 -2.86
N GLY A 65 -0.96 -0.68 -1.86
CA GLY A 65 -0.74 -0.98 -0.45
C GLY A 65 -1.46 -2.26 0.00
N THR A 66 -2.75 -2.39 -0.34
CA THR A 66 -3.58 -3.55 0.05
C THR A 66 -3.07 -4.84 -0.57
N VAL A 67 -2.78 -4.84 -1.87
CA VAL A 67 -2.31 -6.03 -2.59
C VAL A 67 -0.92 -6.41 -2.14
N GLY A 68 0.00 -5.45 -2.16
CA GLY A 68 1.40 -5.71 -1.82
C GLY A 68 1.56 -6.17 -0.38
N SER A 69 0.88 -5.54 0.58
CA SER A 69 0.93 -5.97 1.99
C SER A 69 0.32 -7.34 2.21
N THR A 70 -0.77 -7.69 1.51
CA THR A 70 -1.39 -9.01 1.64
C THR A 70 -0.53 -10.10 1.01
N VAL A 71 -0.04 -9.89 -0.22
CA VAL A 71 0.85 -10.85 -0.90
C VAL A 71 2.10 -11.08 -0.07
N MET A 72 2.72 -9.99 0.40
CA MET A 72 3.93 -10.09 1.19
C MET A 72 3.66 -10.66 2.59
N GLY A 73 2.46 -10.44 3.15
CA GLY A 73 1.94 -11.12 4.35
C GLY A 73 1.86 -12.64 4.19
N MET A 74 1.32 -13.11 3.06
CA MET A 74 1.23 -14.54 2.74
C MET A 74 2.61 -15.18 2.51
N ILE A 75 3.57 -14.43 1.97
CA ILE A 75 4.92 -14.93 1.68
C ILE A 75 5.81 -14.93 2.94
N LEU A 76 5.87 -13.81 3.67
CA LEU A 76 6.80 -13.63 4.80
C LEU A 76 6.27 -14.18 6.12
N TYR A 77 4.96 -14.10 6.35
CA TYR A 77 4.35 -14.46 7.64
C TYR A 77 3.52 -15.74 7.56
N GLY A 78 3.48 -16.40 6.39
CA GLY A 78 2.75 -17.65 6.20
C GLY A 78 1.25 -17.53 6.47
N GLU A 79 0.67 -16.33 6.32
CA GLU A 79 -0.75 -16.13 6.56
C GLU A 79 -1.60 -17.03 5.65
N PRO A 80 -2.71 -17.59 6.16
CA PRO A 80 -3.52 -18.55 5.42
C PRO A 80 -4.01 -17.95 4.10
N ARG A 81 -3.74 -18.69 3.02
CA ARG A 81 -4.14 -18.35 1.65
C ARG A 81 -5.57 -18.80 1.38
N GLU A 82 -6.50 -18.29 2.18
CA GLU A 82 -7.92 -18.58 1.96
C GLU A 82 -8.41 -17.94 0.67
N TRP A 83 -9.02 -18.74 -0.20
CA TRP A 83 -9.61 -18.26 -1.46
C TRP A 83 -10.62 -17.12 -1.25
N LYS A 84 -11.37 -17.15 -0.14
CA LYS A 84 -12.31 -16.08 0.24
C LYS A 84 -11.60 -14.74 0.47
N ARG A 85 -10.43 -14.75 1.11
CA ARG A 85 -9.64 -13.53 1.38
C ARG A 85 -9.14 -12.90 0.08
N LEU A 86 -8.66 -13.73 -0.85
CA LEU A 86 -8.26 -13.28 -2.19
C LEU A 86 -9.43 -12.67 -2.98
N LEU A 87 -10.62 -13.26 -2.87
CA LEU A 87 -11.84 -12.76 -3.53
C LEU A 87 -12.21 -11.36 -3.01
N PHE A 88 -12.21 -11.13 -1.70
CA PHE A 88 -12.50 -9.81 -1.14
C PHE A 88 -11.44 -8.76 -1.47
N ILE A 89 -10.15 -9.14 -1.55
CA ILE A 89 -9.08 -8.25 -2.00
C ILE A 89 -9.27 -7.87 -3.48
N ALA A 90 -9.63 -8.83 -4.32
CA ALA A 90 -9.97 -8.58 -5.72
C ALA A 90 -11.18 -7.63 -5.83
N MET A 91 -12.15 -7.76 -4.92
CA MET A 91 -13.30 -6.86 -4.85
C MET A 91 -12.89 -5.42 -4.46
N ILE A 92 -12.03 -5.25 -3.46
CA ILE A 92 -11.46 -3.95 -3.07
C ILE A 92 -10.70 -3.31 -4.24
N LEU A 93 -9.86 -4.09 -4.92
CA LEU A 93 -9.16 -3.64 -6.12
C LEU A 93 -10.10 -3.22 -7.23
N SER A 94 -11.13 -4.03 -7.51
CA SER A 94 -12.10 -3.73 -8.56
C SER A 94 -12.88 -2.45 -8.27
N SER A 95 -13.20 -2.17 -7.01
CA SER A 95 -13.80 -0.92 -6.57
C SER A 95 -12.86 0.27 -6.75
N ALA A 96 -11.57 0.12 -6.38
CA ALA A 96 -10.57 1.17 -6.57
C ALA A 96 -10.33 1.51 -8.05
N VAL A 97 -10.28 0.47 -8.90
CA VAL A 97 -10.14 0.62 -10.36
C VAL A 97 -11.42 1.21 -10.98
N GLY A 98 -12.59 0.76 -10.54
CA GLY A 98 -13.89 1.31 -10.99
C GLY A 98 -14.01 2.80 -10.69
N LEU A 99 -13.59 3.23 -9.49
CA LEU A 99 -13.57 4.64 -9.12
C LEU A 99 -12.64 5.47 -10.03
N LYS A 100 -11.49 4.90 -10.44
CA LYS A 100 -10.53 5.52 -11.37
C LYS A 100 -10.97 5.51 -12.83
N LEU A 101 -11.94 4.68 -13.20
CA LEU A 101 -12.52 4.65 -14.56
C LEU A 101 -13.67 5.65 -14.71
N ILE A 102 -14.34 5.99 -13.61
CA ILE A 102 -15.50 6.88 -13.58
C ILE A 102 -15.09 8.33 -13.24
N SER A 103 -13.97 8.52 -12.52
CA SER A 103 -13.42 9.82 -12.12
C SER A 103 -12.16 10.20 -12.87
#